data_AF-A0A522S7C9-F1
#
_entry.id   AF-A0A522S7C9-F1
#
_cell.length_a   1.000
_cell.length_b   1.000
_cell.length_c   1.000
_cell.angle_alpha   90.00
_cell.angle_beta   90.00
_cell.angle_gamma   90.00
#
_symmetry.space_group_name_H-M   'P 1'
#
loop_
_entity.id
_entity.type
_entity.pdbx_description
1 polymer ?
#
loop_
_entity_poly.entity_id
_entity_poly.type
_entity_poly.pdbx_seq_one_letter_code
_entity_poly.pdbx_strand_id
1 'polypeptide(L)'
;MTSSRDVSLASRDASFAHQGEVRKEMIEAYGAVLKAIRQTALRARSAKLDARRTKEYWTTTDEMSARAFESYLISKLQDHDAANDYLANVVSPETWEVASQLGFELEDSYPYPTAGEMPSIRAGFDHFFDTVQTRPGESGNVALFSRHDQSTQTRESGVPTGLPSERNADSDRLEQGINDFLRQTGRPAGFKAEAIRTVSLPDALAVALARFTDATGTRVVLFRNRTPGVDDFNGVNFRDGRIYINEASQHPLTLTAAHEWTHNLKRTHPALYQQLEDEVRRQGRIPEWHARNIREEGMDRGRDHAVEELTAAAVSDALTDPVFLQRLAERDQGVFRRVAHAFLDFLKTLTNGWRDQGSNA
;
A
#
# COMPACT_ATOMS: atom_id res chain seq x y z
N MET A 1 13.82 10.39 -5.54
CA MET A 1 14.31 11.48 -4.67
C MET A 1 15.81 11.40 -4.40
N THR A 2 16.42 10.21 -4.31
CA THR A 2 17.80 10.03 -3.83
C THR A 2 18.92 10.54 -4.76
N SER A 3 18.63 10.69 -6.06
CA SER A 3 19.59 11.11 -7.09
C SER A 3 19.44 12.56 -7.55
N SER A 4 18.59 13.37 -6.91
CA SER A 4 18.42 14.78 -7.29
C SER A 4 19.69 15.58 -6.99
N ARG A 5 20.07 16.48 -7.90
CA ARG A 5 21.20 17.41 -7.73
C ARG A 5 21.06 18.25 -6.47
N ASP A 6 19.84 18.63 -6.12
CA ASP A 6 19.52 19.45 -4.95
C ASP A 6 19.82 18.72 -3.64
N VAL A 7 19.47 17.43 -3.56
CA VAL A 7 19.77 16.56 -2.41
C VAL A 7 21.28 16.38 -2.25
N SER A 8 22.00 16.20 -3.36
CA SER A 8 23.46 16.07 -3.34
C SER A 8 24.13 17.34 -2.80
N LEU A 9 23.66 18.53 -3.23
CA LEU A 9 24.13 19.83 -2.74
C LEU A 9 23.79 20.03 -1.26
N ALA A 10 22.55 19.75 -0.86
CA ALA A 10 22.10 19.82 0.53
C ALA A 10 22.95 18.93 1.45
N SER A 11 23.28 17.71 1.02
CA SER A 11 24.14 16.78 1.78
C SER A 11 25.59 17.26 1.98
N ARG A 12 25.98 18.36 1.33
CA ARG A 12 27.31 18.99 1.42
C ARG A 12 27.23 20.40 2.01
N ASP A 13 26.08 20.76 2.58
CA ASP A 13 25.76 22.12 3.06
C ASP A 13 25.96 23.20 1.98
N ALA A 14 25.82 22.83 0.70
CA ALA A 14 25.95 23.77 -0.42
C ALA A 14 24.59 24.40 -0.75
N SER A 15 24.59 25.69 -1.03
CA SER A 15 23.42 26.42 -1.50
C SER A 15 22.90 25.85 -2.83
N PHE A 16 21.58 25.72 -2.95
CA PHE A 16 20.92 25.29 -4.18
C PHE A 16 19.66 26.13 -4.44
N ALA A 17 19.34 26.35 -5.71
CA ALA A 17 18.09 26.97 -6.13
C ALA A 17 17.04 25.87 -6.28
N HIS A 18 16.01 25.89 -5.44
CA HIS A 18 14.98 24.87 -5.45
C HIS A 18 13.92 25.15 -6.52
N GLN A 19 13.78 24.26 -7.51
CA GLN A 19 12.78 24.35 -8.59
C GLN A 19 11.89 23.09 -8.73
N GLY A 20 12.04 22.12 -7.82
CA GLY A 20 11.31 20.85 -7.86
C GLY A 20 9.97 20.87 -7.11
N GLU A 21 9.18 19.80 -7.27
CA GLU A 21 7.87 19.64 -6.62
C GLU A 21 7.96 19.31 -5.11
N VAL A 22 9.10 18.76 -4.67
CA VAL A 22 9.34 18.34 -3.28
C VAL A 22 9.77 19.55 -2.44
N ARG A 23 9.09 19.83 -1.33
CA ARG A 23 9.41 20.95 -0.42
C ARG A 23 10.92 21.05 -0.12
N LYS A 24 11.47 22.26 -0.16
CA LYS A 24 12.90 22.53 0.09
C LYS A 24 13.37 21.92 1.41
N GLU A 25 12.55 22.00 2.45
CA GLU A 25 12.81 21.47 3.78
C GLU A 25 12.97 19.94 3.75
N MET A 26 12.20 19.22 2.92
CA MET A 26 12.35 17.78 2.74
C MET A 26 13.66 17.41 2.02
N ILE A 27 14.07 18.24 1.05
CA ILE A 27 15.35 18.06 0.34
C ILE A 27 16.52 18.27 1.31
N GLU A 28 16.45 19.31 2.15
CA GLU A 28 17.44 19.60 3.17
C GLU A 28 17.50 18.49 4.24
N ALA A 29 16.34 18.04 4.72
CA ALA A 29 16.26 16.98 5.72
C ALA A 29 16.79 15.64 5.19
N TYR A 30 16.47 15.27 3.94
CA TYR A 30 17.06 14.07 3.33
C TYR A 30 18.56 14.25 3.02
N GLY A 31 18.99 15.47 2.68
CA GLY A 31 20.40 15.84 2.59
C GLY A 31 21.15 15.59 3.89
N ALA A 32 20.54 15.94 5.04
CA ALA A 32 21.11 15.70 6.37
C ALA A 32 21.28 14.19 6.67
N VAL A 33 20.32 13.34 6.27
CA VAL A 33 20.46 11.87 6.36
C VAL A 33 21.70 11.39 5.58
N LEU A 34 21.83 11.81 4.30
CA LEU A 34 22.95 11.39 3.48
C LEU A 34 24.30 11.93 4.00
N LYS A 35 24.30 13.12 4.58
CA LYS A 35 25.47 13.70 5.24
C LYS A 35 25.88 12.86 6.46
N ALA A 36 24.93 12.50 7.33
CA ALA A 36 25.18 11.67 8.50
C ALA A 36 25.79 10.32 8.11
N ILE A 37 25.23 9.65 7.10
CA ILE A 37 25.76 8.39 6.58
C ILE A 37 27.18 8.57 6.02
N ARG A 38 27.42 9.64 5.24
CA ARG A 38 28.74 9.90 4.63
C ARG A 38 29.84 10.17 5.66
N GLN A 39 29.49 10.67 6.84
CA GLN A 39 30.42 10.95 7.93
C GLN A 39 30.84 9.69 8.70
N THR A 40 30.24 8.53 8.40
CA THR A 40 30.60 7.25 9.01
C THR A 40 31.70 6.53 8.24
N ALA A 41 32.26 5.46 8.83
CA ALA A 41 33.20 4.58 8.13
C ALA A 41 32.49 3.57 7.20
N LEU A 42 31.14 3.59 7.13
CA LEU A 42 30.35 2.67 6.30
C LEU A 42 30.82 2.64 4.85
N ARG A 43 31.06 3.81 4.24
CA ARG A 43 31.53 3.88 2.84
C ARG A 43 32.87 3.17 2.64
N ALA A 44 33.80 3.30 3.59
CA ALA A 44 35.10 2.67 3.51
C ALA A 44 34.99 1.14 3.62
N ARG A 45 34.10 0.64 4.50
CA ARG A 45 33.82 -0.81 4.62
C ARG A 45 33.13 -1.34 3.36
N SER A 46 32.09 -0.66 2.88
CA SER A 46 31.38 -1.00 1.64
C SER A 46 32.30 -1.04 0.41
N ALA A 47 33.31 -0.17 0.33
CA ALA A 47 34.26 -0.15 -0.79
C ALA A 47 35.05 -1.46 -0.91
N LYS A 48 35.32 -2.14 0.20
CA LYS A 48 35.98 -3.46 0.19
C LYS A 48 35.11 -4.51 -0.48
N LEU A 49 33.79 -4.46 -0.27
CA LEU A 49 32.84 -5.38 -0.90
C LEU A 49 32.69 -5.10 -2.40
N ASP A 50 32.74 -3.83 -2.80
CA ASP A 50 32.72 -3.44 -4.21
C ASP A 50 33.97 -3.89 -4.98
N ALA A 51 35.12 -4.02 -4.31
CA ALA A 51 36.34 -4.56 -4.93
C ALA A 51 36.19 -6.02 -5.42
N ARG A 52 35.22 -6.78 -4.89
CA ARG A 52 34.86 -8.12 -5.38
C ARG A 52 33.85 -8.11 -6.53
N ARG A 53 33.41 -6.93 -6.98
CA ARG A 53 32.37 -6.75 -7.99
C ARG A 53 32.91 -6.03 -9.21
N THR A 54 32.28 -6.27 -10.35
CA THR A 54 32.60 -5.56 -11.60
C THR A 54 31.97 -4.17 -11.67
N LYS A 55 30.94 -3.90 -10.84
CA LYS A 55 30.25 -2.62 -10.72
C LYS A 55 30.03 -2.31 -9.25
N GLU A 56 30.20 -1.03 -8.91
CA GLU A 56 29.86 -0.50 -7.59
C GLU A 56 28.39 -0.77 -7.28
N TYR A 57 28.15 -1.26 -6.07
CA TYR A 57 26.83 -1.55 -5.53
C TYR A 57 26.78 -1.10 -4.06
N TRP A 58 27.72 -1.56 -3.25
CA TRP A 58 27.77 -1.34 -1.81
C TRP A 58 28.05 0.11 -1.43
N THR A 59 28.83 0.84 -2.23
CA THR A 59 29.15 2.26 -2.02
C THR A 59 28.17 3.22 -2.67
N THR A 60 27.14 2.70 -3.36
CA THR A 60 26.10 3.55 -3.95
C THR A 60 25.33 4.25 -2.84
N THR A 61 24.91 5.49 -3.12
CA THR A 61 24.12 6.27 -2.16
C THR A 61 22.83 5.55 -1.78
N ASP A 62 22.17 4.94 -2.76
CA ASP A 62 20.91 4.23 -2.56
C ASP A 62 21.11 3.04 -1.61
N GLU A 63 22.10 2.18 -1.87
CA GLU A 63 22.38 1.01 -1.03
C GLU A 63 22.79 1.38 0.40
N MET A 64 23.71 2.33 0.56
CA MET A 64 24.11 2.78 1.91
C MET A 64 22.94 3.42 2.67
N SER A 65 22.09 4.19 1.97
CA SER A 65 20.90 4.77 2.58
C SER A 65 19.86 3.72 2.98
N ALA A 66 19.67 2.68 2.17
CA ALA A 66 18.77 1.58 2.48
C ALA A 66 19.23 0.79 3.72
N ARG A 67 20.53 0.43 3.80
CA ARG A 67 21.09 -0.29 4.95
C ARG A 67 21.08 0.53 6.22
N ALA A 68 21.35 1.83 6.11
CA ALA A 68 21.26 2.76 7.23
C ALA A 68 19.80 2.90 7.70
N PHE A 69 18.84 2.96 6.78
CA PHE A 69 17.41 3.01 7.10
C PHE A 69 16.93 1.71 7.78
N GLU A 70 17.36 0.55 7.28
CA GLU A 70 17.07 -0.75 7.90
C GLU A 70 17.57 -0.79 9.37
N SER A 71 18.79 -0.31 9.62
CA SER A 71 19.35 -0.23 10.98
C SER A 71 18.62 0.80 11.86
N TYR A 72 18.17 1.91 11.27
CA TYR A 72 17.33 2.90 11.96
C TYR A 72 16.00 2.30 12.40
N LEU A 73 15.32 1.55 11.53
CA LEU A 73 14.07 0.87 11.88
C LEU A 73 14.25 -0.11 13.05
N ILE A 74 15.33 -0.91 13.03
CA ILE A 74 15.66 -1.80 14.15
C ILE A 74 15.83 -1.01 15.44
N SER A 75 16.62 0.08 15.40
CA SER A 75 16.86 0.91 16.59
C SER A 75 15.57 1.54 17.13
N LYS A 76 14.68 2.03 16.26
CA LYS A 76 13.38 2.60 16.68
C LYS A 76 12.45 1.56 17.27
N LEU A 77 12.41 0.37 16.71
CA LEU A 77 11.60 -0.72 17.25
C LEU A 77 12.09 -1.16 18.64
N GLN A 78 13.41 -1.23 18.83
CA GLN A 78 14.01 -1.55 20.13
C GLN A 78 13.65 -0.54 21.23
N ASP A 79 13.50 0.75 20.91
CA ASP A 79 13.05 1.75 21.89
C ASP A 79 11.64 1.47 22.43
N HIS A 80 10.86 0.69 21.69
CA HIS A 80 9.48 0.32 22.00
C HIS A 80 9.34 -1.16 22.43
N ASP A 81 10.44 -1.79 22.85
CA ASP A 81 10.51 -3.23 23.19
C ASP A 81 9.93 -4.14 22.08
N ALA A 82 10.04 -3.69 20.82
CA ALA A 82 9.56 -4.39 19.65
C ALA A 82 10.73 -4.88 18.78
N ALA A 83 10.50 -5.98 18.06
CA ALA A 83 11.38 -6.47 17.00
C ALA A 83 10.54 -6.81 15.78
N ASN A 84 11.09 -6.62 14.59
CA ASN A 84 10.38 -6.92 13.34
C ASN A 84 11.32 -7.54 12.31
N ASP A 85 11.33 -8.87 12.25
CA ASP A 85 12.13 -9.66 11.32
C ASP A 85 11.63 -9.58 9.85
N TYR A 86 10.48 -8.91 9.62
CA TYR A 86 9.88 -8.72 8.29
C TYR A 86 10.34 -7.42 7.61
N LEU A 87 10.56 -6.36 8.40
CA LEU A 87 10.98 -5.04 7.91
C LEU A 87 12.50 -4.82 7.94
N ALA A 88 13.21 -5.56 8.79
CA ALA A 88 14.66 -5.45 8.89
C ALA A 88 15.31 -6.77 9.31
N ASN A 89 16.22 -7.29 8.50
CA ASN A 89 16.93 -8.53 8.73
C ASN A 89 18.43 -8.31 8.49
N VAL A 90 19.08 -7.69 9.49
CA VAL A 90 20.52 -7.39 9.45
C VAL A 90 21.31 -8.52 10.08
N VAL A 91 22.44 -8.88 9.47
CA VAL A 91 23.43 -9.78 10.08
C VAL A 91 24.13 -9.00 11.19
N SER A 92 24.28 -9.58 12.38
CA SER A 92 24.97 -8.91 13.49
C SER A 92 26.47 -8.68 13.18
N PRO A 93 27.10 -7.62 13.75
CA PRO A 93 28.53 -7.42 13.63
C PRO A 93 29.35 -8.64 14.07
N GLU A 94 28.90 -9.34 15.12
CA GLU A 94 29.57 -10.53 15.66
C GLU A 94 29.48 -11.70 14.69
N THR A 95 28.30 -11.93 14.08
CA THR A 95 28.13 -12.96 13.05
C THR A 95 28.98 -12.67 11.82
N TRP A 96 29.06 -11.40 11.40
CA TRP A 96 29.87 -10.99 10.27
C TRP A 96 31.37 -11.18 10.54
N GLU A 97 31.83 -10.79 11.73
CA GLU A 97 33.22 -10.96 12.16
C GLU A 97 33.64 -12.44 12.13
N VAL A 98 32.79 -13.34 12.65
CA VAL A 98 33.02 -14.79 12.57
C VAL A 98 33.09 -15.25 11.11
N ALA A 99 32.20 -14.77 10.24
CA ALA A 99 32.22 -15.12 8.83
C ALA A 99 33.49 -14.62 8.12
N SER A 100 33.99 -13.43 8.49
CA SER A 100 35.25 -12.88 7.99
C SER A 100 36.46 -13.70 8.41
N GLN A 101 36.53 -14.12 9.69
CA GLN A 101 37.61 -14.97 10.22
C GLN A 101 37.65 -16.35 9.55
N LEU A 102 36.49 -16.87 9.14
CA LEU A 102 36.36 -18.12 8.39
C LEU A 102 36.59 -17.95 6.88
N GLY A 103 36.86 -16.73 6.41
CA GLY A 103 37.13 -16.41 5.00
C GLY A 103 35.88 -16.36 4.10
N PHE A 104 34.67 -16.47 4.66
CA PHE A 104 33.43 -16.30 3.91
C PHE A 104 33.21 -14.83 3.52
N GLU A 105 33.52 -13.92 4.44
CA GLU A 105 33.44 -12.48 4.23
C GLU A 105 34.81 -11.79 4.27
N LEU A 106 34.87 -10.52 3.89
CA LEU A 106 36.10 -9.73 3.98
C LEU A 106 36.27 -9.18 5.40
N GLU A 107 37.50 -9.14 5.90
CA GLU A 107 37.82 -8.43 7.14
C GLU A 107 37.46 -6.94 7.03
N ASP A 108 36.95 -6.37 8.13
CA ASP A 108 36.56 -4.96 8.23
C ASP A 108 35.63 -4.49 7.10
N SER A 109 34.73 -5.37 6.64
CA SER A 109 33.82 -5.10 5.51
C SER A 109 32.35 -5.02 5.89
N TYR A 110 32.03 -5.05 7.19
CA TYR A 110 30.67 -5.09 7.70
C TYR A 110 29.78 -4.02 7.04
N PRO A 111 28.69 -4.41 6.32
CA PRO A 111 27.99 -3.54 5.40
C PRO A 111 26.92 -2.67 6.05
N TYR A 112 26.75 -2.74 7.37
CA TYR A 112 25.76 -1.94 8.11
C TYR A 112 26.44 -0.91 9.00
N PRO A 113 25.72 0.16 9.40
CA PRO A 113 26.17 1.02 10.48
C PRO A 113 26.46 0.22 11.75
N THR A 114 27.51 0.62 12.45
CA THR A 114 27.85 0.09 13.78
C THR A 114 27.05 0.81 14.87
N ALA A 115 26.99 0.23 16.06
CA ALA A 115 26.34 0.84 17.22
C ALA A 115 26.87 2.26 17.53
N GLY A 116 28.15 2.54 17.27
CA GLY A 116 28.75 3.87 17.46
C GLY A 116 28.39 4.88 16.36
N GLU A 117 28.02 4.41 15.16
CA GLU A 117 27.62 5.25 14.03
C GLU A 117 26.12 5.57 14.04
N MET A 118 25.32 4.68 14.64
CA MET A 118 23.87 4.78 14.69
C MET A 118 23.31 6.08 15.30
N PRO A 119 23.87 6.68 16.36
CA PRO A 119 23.29 7.89 16.94
C PRO A 119 23.17 9.06 15.96
N SER A 120 24.20 9.29 15.13
CA SER A 120 24.19 10.37 14.12
C SER A 120 23.22 10.08 12.98
N ILE A 121 23.21 8.83 12.50
CA ILE A 121 22.29 8.37 11.45
C ILE A 121 20.84 8.48 11.92
N ARG A 122 20.57 8.04 13.16
CA ARG A 122 19.25 8.09 13.78
C ARG A 122 18.75 9.51 13.92
N ALA A 123 19.57 10.44 14.41
CA ALA A 123 19.21 11.84 14.49
C ALA A 123 18.85 12.44 13.11
N GLY A 124 19.58 12.05 12.05
CA GLY A 124 19.27 12.44 10.69
C GLY A 124 17.90 11.94 10.22
N PHE A 125 17.59 10.66 10.48
CA PHE A 125 16.29 10.08 10.11
C PHE A 125 15.14 10.63 10.95
N ASP A 126 15.31 10.78 12.27
CA ASP A 126 14.31 11.39 13.15
C ASP A 126 13.96 12.79 12.63
N HIS A 127 14.96 13.63 12.33
CA HIS A 127 14.72 14.96 11.74
C HIS A 127 14.00 14.90 10.38
N PHE A 128 14.35 13.93 9.53
CA PHE A 128 13.67 13.73 8.26
C PHE A 128 12.18 13.43 8.45
N PHE A 129 11.84 12.49 9.34
CA PHE A 129 10.45 12.13 9.62
C PHE A 129 9.69 13.24 10.37
N ASP A 130 10.34 13.98 11.27
CA ASP A 130 9.73 15.15 11.92
C ASP A 130 9.40 16.27 10.93
N THR A 131 10.17 16.37 9.85
CA THR A 131 9.98 17.36 8.78
C THR A 131 8.82 16.99 7.86
N VAL A 132 8.41 15.71 7.85
CA VAL A 132 7.25 15.25 7.10
C VAL A 132 6.01 15.91 7.67
N GLN A 133 5.49 16.90 6.96
CA GLN A 133 4.22 17.51 7.31
C GLN A 133 3.10 16.56 6.93
N THR A 134 2.31 16.25 7.94
CA THR A 134 1.14 15.42 7.82
C THR A 134 -0.09 16.25 8.12
N ARG A 135 -1.20 15.91 7.47
CA ARG A 135 -2.53 16.34 7.89
C ARG A 135 -3.33 15.10 8.28
N PRO A 136 -4.25 15.21 9.25
CA PRO A 136 -5.28 14.20 9.42
C PRO A 136 -5.98 14.00 8.08
N GLY A 137 -5.88 12.81 7.53
CA GLY A 137 -6.73 12.32 6.45
C GLY A 137 -8.06 11.86 7.02
N GLU A 138 -9.00 11.54 6.14
CA GLU A 138 -10.24 10.89 6.57
C GLU A 138 -9.93 9.52 7.22
N SER A 139 -10.77 9.13 8.19
CA SER A 139 -10.67 7.82 8.87
C SER A 139 -9.37 7.54 9.63
N GLY A 140 -8.71 8.57 10.17
CA GLY A 140 -7.53 8.41 11.04
C GLY A 140 -6.23 8.10 10.29
N ASN A 141 -6.27 8.12 8.96
CA ASN A 141 -5.06 8.06 8.13
C ASN A 141 -4.28 9.37 8.23
N VAL A 142 -2.97 9.28 7.98
CA VAL A 142 -2.06 10.42 8.01
C VAL A 142 -1.69 10.74 6.56
N ALA A 143 -2.25 11.81 6.00
CA ALA A 143 -1.99 12.20 4.61
C ALA A 143 -0.75 13.11 4.54
N LEU A 144 0.16 12.82 3.61
CA LEU A 144 1.31 13.67 3.31
C LEU A 144 0.86 14.94 2.57
N PHE A 145 1.35 16.10 2.99
CA PHE A 145 1.00 17.38 2.36
C PHE A 145 1.64 17.54 0.96
N SER A 146 0.82 17.63 -0.10
CA SER A 146 1.24 17.99 -1.46
C SER A 146 0.83 19.43 -1.79
N ARG A 147 1.74 20.21 -2.41
CA ARG A 147 1.52 21.61 -2.81
C ARG A 147 0.86 21.76 -4.19
N HIS A 148 0.67 20.68 -4.94
CA HIS A 148 -0.01 20.69 -6.24
C HIS A 148 -1.40 20.10 -6.08
N ASP A 149 -2.34 20.91 -5.58
CA ASP A 149 -3.74 20.47 -5.48
C ASP A 149 -4.69 21.61 -5.89
N GLN A 150 -4.54 22.03 -7.15
CA GLN A 150 -5.58 22.67 -7.93
C GLN A 150 -5.39 22.22 -9.38
N SER A 151 -6.44 21.62 -9.97
CA SER A 151 -6.59 21.23 -11.38
C SER A 151 -6.07 19.84 -11.84
N THR A 152 -6.62 18.78 -11.25
CA THR A 152 -7.34 17.67 -11.94
C THR A 152 -7.70 16.64 -10.88
N GLN A 153 -8.97 16.63 -10.43
CA GLN A 153 -9.50 15.58 -9.57
C GLN A 153 -9.51 14.25 -10.36
N THR A 154 -8.38 13.56 -10.35
CA THR A 154 -8.36 12.11 -10.51
C THR A 154 -8.70 11.59 -9.11
N ARG A 155 -9.94 11.15 -8.89
CA ARG A 155 -10.31 10.48 -7.63
C ARG A 155 -9.38 9.28 -7.42
N GLU A 156 -9.03 8.99 -6.16
CA GLU A 156 -8.08 7.94 -5.77
C GLU A 156 -8.43 6.53 -6.28
N SER A 157 -9.66 6.30 -6.74
CA SER A 157 -10.10 5.00 -7.29
C SER A 157 -9.29 4.51 -8.49
N GLY A 158 -8.73 5.41 -9.31
CA GLY A 158 -8.07 5.06 -10.56
C GLY A 158 -9.02 4.70 -11.70
N VAL A 159 -10.35 4.80 -11.49
CA VAL A 159 -11.36 4.66 -12.55
C VAL A 159 -11.50 5.98 -13.31
N PRO A 160 -11.43 6.00 -14.65
CA PRO A 160 -11.64 7.23 -15.42
C PRO A 160 -13.03 7.82 -15.18
N THR A 161 -13.11 9.14 -15.00
CA THR A 161 -14.38 9.86 -14.86
C THR A 161 -15.10 10.02 -16.20
N GLY A 162 -16.42 10.12 -16.16
CA GLY A 162 -17.22 10.48 -17.34
C GLY A 162 -17.42 9.35 -18.34
N LEU A 163 -17.08 8.11 -17.96
CA LEU A 163 -17.36 6.94 -18.78
C LEU A 163 -18.87 6.79 -19.02
N PRO A 164 -19.29 6.35 -20.21
CA PRO A 164 -20.69 6.02 -20.48
C PRO A 164 -21.23 5.02 -19.46
N SER A 165 -22.36 5.38 -18.84
CA SER A 165 -23.10 4.51 -17.93
C SER A 165 -24.49 4.24 -18.52
N GLU A 166 -25.08 3.12 -18.14
CA GLU A 166 -26.45 2.80 -18.48
C GLU A 166 -27.12 1.97 -17.40
N ARG A 167 -28.45 2.04 -17.37
CA ARG A 167 -29.27 1.13 -16.57
C ARG A 167 -29.29 -0.23 -17.24
N ASN A 168 -28.96 -1.28 -16.49
CA ASN A 168 -28.97 -2.67 -16.93
C ASN A 168 -29.32 -3.62 -15.77
N ALA A 169 -29.25 -4.92 -15.99
CA ALA A 169 -29.57 -5.91 -14.97
C ALA A 169 -28.69 -5.82 -13.71
N ASP A 170 -27.43 -5.41 -13.85
CA ASP A 170 -26.52 -5.27 -12.71
C ASP A 170 -26.88 -4.03 -11.88
N SER A 171 -27.21 -2.90 -12.51
CA SER A 171 -27.71 -1.72 -11.78
C SER A 171 -29.04 -1.98 -11.09
N ASP A 172 -29.95 -2.71 -11.73
CA ASP A 172 -31.27 -3.03 -11.16
C ASP A 172 -31.13 -3.89 -9.90
N ARG A 173 -30.21 -4.86 -9.91
CA ARG A 173 -29.89 -5.68 -8.75
C ARG A 173 -29.26 -4.85 -7.63
N LEU A 174 -28.32 -3.96 -7.95
CA LEU A 174 -27.71 -3.05 -6.96
C LEU A 174 -28.75 -2.13 -6.33
N GLU A 175 -29.60 -1.50 -7.16
CA GLU A 175 -30.71 -0.65 -6.70
C GLU A 175 -31.64 -1.40 -5.76
N GLN A 176 -32.04 -2.62 -6.13
CA GLN A 176 -32.91 -3.45 -5.29
C GLN A 176 -32.24 -3.77 -3.95
N GLY A 177 -31.01 -4.29 -3.96
CA GLY A 177 -30.29 -4.70 -2.75
C GLY A 177 -30.10 -3.56 -1.75
N ILE A 178 -29.68 -2.38 -2.22
CA ILE A 178 -29.50 -1.21 -1.36
C ILE A 178 -30.85 -0.70 -0.85
N ASN A 179 -31.86 -0.57 -1.71
CA ASN A 179 -33.16 -0.08 -1.27
C ASN A 179 -33.86 -1.04 -0.29
N ASP A 180 -33.68 -2.35 -0.45
CA ASP A 180 -34.19 -3.34 0.50
C ASP A 180 -33.49 -3.21 1.86
N PHE A 181 -32.16 -3.04 1.88
CA PHE A 181 -31.40 -2.76 3.10
C PHE A 181 -31.84 -1.46 3.79
N LEU A 182 -32.03 -0.38 3.03
CA LEU A 182 -32.50 0.91 3.57
C LEU A 182 -33.88 0.75 4.22
N ARG A 183 -34.82 0.07 3.57
CA ARG A 183 -36.15 -0.21 4.15
C ARG A 183 -36.06 -1.03 5.43
N GLN A 184 -35.23 -2.09 5.44
CA GLN A 184 -35.06 -2.96 6.61
C GLN A 184 -34.46 -2.22 7.81
N THR A 185 -33.61 -1.22 7.54
CA THR A 185 -32.97 -0.39 8.57
C THR A 185 -33.75 0.89 8.92
N GLY A 186 -34.96 1.06 8.37
CA GLY A 186 -35.80 2.23 8.62
C GLY A 186 -35.29 3.53 7.97
N ARG A 187 -34.34 3.44 7.03
CA ARG A 187 -33.81 4.57 6.27
C ARG A 187 -34.63 4.82 4.99
N PRO A 188 -34.72 6.07 4.50
CA PRO A 188 -35.44 6.38 3.26
C PRO A 188 -34.83 5.65 2.06
N ALA A 189 -35.64 4.84 1.38
CA ALA A 189 -35.27 4.26 0.08
C ALA A 189 -35.34 5.32 -1.03
N GLY A 190 -34.70 5.03 -2.16
CA GLY A 190 -34.57 5.95 -3.30
C GLY A 190 -33.20 5.91 -3.96
N PHE A 191 -32.35 4.96 -3.59
CA PHE A 191 -31.04 4.78 -4.19
C PHE A 191 -31.18 4.39 -5.67
N LYS A 192 -30.44 5.08 -6.54
CA LYS A 192 -30.38 4.84 -7.98
C LYS A 192 -28.94 4.77 -8.44
N ALA A 193 -28.67 3.83 -9.35
CA ALA A 193 -27.34 3.64 -9.91
C ALA A 193 -27.42 3.23 -11.38
N GLU A 194 -26.33 3.48 -12.10
CA GLU A 194 -26.14 2.97 -13.46
C GLU A 194 -24.83 2.21 -13.53
N ALA A 195 -24.78 1.10 -14.26
CA ALA A 195 -23.55 0.39 -14.48
C ALA A 195 -22.70 1.13 -15.52
N ILE A 196 -21.39 1.21 -15.30
CA ILE A 196 -20.44 1.69 -16.30
C ILE A 196 -20.35 0.64 -17.41
N ARG A 197 -20.41 1.08 -18.66
CA ARG A 197 -20.37 0.18 -19.81
C ARG A 197 -18.98 -0.44 -19.91
N THR A 198 -18.89 -1.77 -19.82
CA THR A 198 -17.62 -2.50 -19.92
C THR A 198 -16.89 -2.20 -21.22
N VAL A 199 -17.62 -2.06 -22.34
CA VAL A 199 -17.06 -1.72 -23.66
C VAL A 199 -16.46 -0.31 -23.74
N SER A 200 -16.72 0.53 -22.75
CA SER A 200 -16.18 1.88 -22.67
C SER A 200 -15.03 1.99 -21.67
N LEU A 201 -14.69 0.90 -20.97
CA LEU A 201 -13.51 0.86 -20.12
C LEU A 201 -12.27 0.88 -21.00
N PRO A 202 -11.19 1.56 -20.57
CA PRO A 202 -9.90 1.37 -21.20
C PRO A 202 -9.48 -0.11 -21.20
N ASP A 203 -8.86 -0.57 -22.28
CA ASP A 203 -8.51 -1.98 -22.48
C ASP A 203 -7.73 -2.58 -21.31
N ALA A 204 -6.75 -1.85 -20.77
CA ALA A 204 -5.94 -2.33 -19.65
C ALA A 204 -6.79 -2.62 -18.40
N LEU A 205 -7.80 -1.78 -18.10
CA LEU A 205 -8.71 -2.01 -16.98
C LEU A 205 -9.72 -3.11 -17.28
N ALA A 206 -10.26 -3.17 -18.49
CA ALA A 206 -11.15 -4.26 -18.89
C ALA A 206 -10.45 -5.62 -18.76
N VAL A 207 -9.20 -5.73 -19.22
CA VAL A 207 -8.36 -6.94 -19.11
C VAL A 207 -8.07 -7.26 -17.64
N ALA A 208 -7.73 -6.27 -16.82
CA ALA A 208 -7.44 -6.51 -15.41
C ALA A 208 -8.67 -7.01 -14.64
N LEU A 209 -9.86 -6.44 -14.88
CA LEU A 209 -11.11 -6.91 -14.28
C LEU A 209 -11.51 -8.31 -14.77
N ALA A 210 -11.23 -8.64 -16.03
CA ALA A 210 -11.44 -9.99 -16.55
C ALA A 210 -10.51 -11.00 -15.86
N ARG A 211 -9.20 -10.70 -15.75
CA ARG A 211 -8.23 -11.55 -15.04
C ARG A 211 -8.59 -11.75 -13.56
N PHE A 212 -9.06 -10.68 -12.92
CA PHE A 212 -9.58 -10.76 -11.56
C PHE A 212 -10.75 -11.73 -11.49
N THR A 213 -11.72 -11.62 -12.41
CA THR A 213 -12.89 -12.50 -12.47
C THR A 213 -12.46 -13.96 -12.70
N ASP A 214 -11.53 -14.22 -13.61
CA ASP A 214 -11.02 -15.56 -13.91
C ASP A 214 -10.29 -16.19 -12.72
N ALA A 215 -9.52 -15.39 -11.97
CA ALA A 215 -8.75 -15.88 -10.84
C ALA A 215 -9.60 -16.10 -9.58
N THR A 216 -10.62 -15.27 -9.37
CA THR A 216 -11.39 -15.23 -8.12
C THR A 216 -12.80 -15.80 -8.24
N GLY A 217 -13.30 -16.00 -9.46
CA GLY A 217 -14.71 -16.29 -9.74
C GLY A 217 -15.65 -15.13 -9.40
N THR A 218 -15.13 -13.94 -9.09
CA THR A 218 -15.91 -12.78 -8.64
C THR A 218 -15.91 -11.69 -9.70
N ARG A 219 -17.10 -11.32 -10.16
CA ARG A 219 -17.26 -10.28 -11.19
C ARG A 219 -17.33 -8.90 -10.55
N VAL A 220 -16.50 -7.98 -11.04
CA VAL A 220 -16.55 -6.56 -10.64
C VAL A 220 -17.53 -5.80 -11.54
N VAL A 221 -18.43 -5.04 -10.93
CA VAL A 221 -19.35 -4.12 -11.59
C VAL A 221 -19.02 -2.70 -11.13
N LEU A 222 -18.47 -1.90 -12.04
CA LEU A 222 -18.32 -0.47 -11.80
C LEU A 222 -19.67 0.21 -11.98
N PHE A 223 -20.04 1.10 -11.06
CA PHE A 223 -21.31 1.82 -11.14
C PHE A 223 -21.15 3.32 -10.85
N ARG A 224 -22.06 4.11 -11.41
CA ARG A 224 -22.26 5.51 -11.11
C ARG A 224 -23.44 5.68 -10.17
N ASN A 225 -23.19 6.20 -8.98
CA ASN A 225 -24.24 6.59 -8.05
C ASN A 225 -24.98 7.82 -8.57
N ARG A 226 -26.30 7.71 -8.80
CA ARG A 226 -27.14 8.84 -9.26
C ARG A 226 -27.80 9.58 -8.10
N THR A 227 -27.71 9.04 -6.89
CA THR A 227 -28.35 9.57 -5.68
C THR A 227 -27.40 9.48 -4.48
N PRO A 228 -26.21 10.11 -4.52
CA PRO A 228 -25.24 10.05 -3.41
C PRO A 228 -25.80 10.61 -2.09
N GLY A 229 -26.79 11.50 -2.13
CA GLY A 229 -27.48 11.98 -0.92
C GLY A 229 -28.38 10.94 -0.23
N VAL A 230 -28.66 9.80 -0.84
CA VAL A 230 -29.43 8.70 -0.24
C VAL A 230 -28.51 7.74 0.50
N ASP A 231 -27.49 7.26 -0.21
CA ASP A 231 -26.39 6.47 0.34
C ASP A 231 -25.18 6.63 -0.58
N ASP A 232 -23.99 6.85 -0.01
CA ASP A 232 -22.74 7.00 -0.75
C ASP A 232 -21.67 6.11 -0.12
N PHE A 233 -21.36 5.03 -0.81
CA PHE A 233 -20.42 4.01 -0.37
C PHE A 233 -19.43 3.70 -1.48
N ASN A 234 -18.24 3.23 -1.09
CA ASN A 234 -17.16 2.92 -2.03
C ASN A 234 -17.41 1.61 -2.78
N GLY A 235 -17.88 0.58 -2.08
CA GLY A 235 -18.23 -0.71 -2.66
C GLY A 235 -19.23 -1.48 -1.82
N VAL A 236 -19.82 -2.51 -2.41
CA VAL A 236 -20.71 -3.46 -1.73
C VAL A 236 -20.69 -4.80 -2.43
N ASN A 237 -20.89 -5.87 -1.68
CA ASN A 237 -21.18 -7.18 -2.21
C ASN A 237 -22.50 -7.72 -1.61
N PHE A 238 -23.19 -8.55 -2.38
CA PHE A 238 -24.37 -9.28 -1.93
C PHE A 238 -24.10 -10.79 -1.78
N ARG A 239 -22.82 -11.16 -1.69
CA ARG A 239 -22.35 -12.55 -1.65
C ARG A 239 -22.93 -13.40 -2.79
N ASP A 240 -23.10 -12.85 -3.98
CA ASP A 240 -23.70 -13.52 -5.14
C ASP A 240 -22.69 -13.74 -6.29
N GLY A 241 -21.39 -13.64 -5.97
CA GLY A 241 -20.31 -13.68 -6.95
C GLY A 241 -20.07 -12.35 -7.66
N ARG A 242 -20.73 -11.26 -7.24
CA ARG A 242 -20.49 -9.91 -7.75
C ARG A 242 -20.05 -8.98 -6.63
N ILE A 243 -19.19 -8.04 -7.00
CA ILE A 243 -18.85 -6.87 -6.19
C ILE A 243 -19.14 -5.61 -7.00
N TYR A 244 -19.78 -4.65 -6.37
CA TYR A 244 -20.16 -3.38 -6.97
C TYR A 244 -19.25 -2.31 -6.43
N ILE A 245 -18.58 -1.56 -7.30
CA ILE A 245 -17.64 -0.51 -6.89
C ILE A 245 -18.05 0.80 -7.54
N ASN A 246 -18.16 1.84 -6.72
CA ASN A 246 -18.56 3.17 -7.14
C ASN A 246 -17.41 3.79 -7.95
N GLU A 247 -17.67 4.32 -9.15
CA GLU A 247 -16.65 5.06 -9.91
C GLU A 247 -16.13 6.27 -9.12
N ALA A 248 -16.96 6.78 -8.20
CA ALA A 248 -16.65 7.87 -7.28
C ALA A 248 -15.85 7.44 -6.05
N SER A 249 -15.47 6.16 -5.93
CA SER A 249 -14.77 5.62 -4.76
C SER A 249 -13.60 6.51 -4.35
N GLN A 250 -13.52 6.76 -3.04
CA GLN A 250 -12.43 7.50 -2.43
C GLN A 250 -11.22 6.59 -2.16
N HIS A 251 -11.37 5.27 -2.32
CA HIS A 251 -10.28 4.31 -2.20
C HIS A 251 -9.88 3.76 -3.56
N PRO A 252 -8.61 3.36 -3.75
CA PRO A 252 -8.15 2.65 -4.93
C PRO A 252 -9.04 1.45 -5.26
N LEU A 253 -9.37 1.29 -6.55
CA LEU A 253 -10.24 0.22 -7.02
C LEU A 253 -9.74 -1.18 -6.59
N THR A 254 -8.42 -1.39 -6.56
CA THR A 254 -7.77 -2.62 -6.09
C THR A 254 -8.08 -2.93 -4.64
N LEU A 255 -8.00 -1.92 -3.76
CA LEU A 255 -8.26 -2.05 -2.33
C LEU A 255 -9.73 -2.40 -2.09
N THR A 256 -10.65 -1.62 -2.68
CA THR A 256 -12.09 -1.87 -2.56
C THR A 256 -12.47 -3.24 -3.12
N ALA A 257 -11.88 -3.65 -4.25
CA ALA A 257 -12.14 -4.97 -4.83
C ALA A 257 -11.66 -6.10 -3.92
N ALA A 258 -10.48 -5.97 -3.30
CA ALA A 258 -9.95 -6.96 -2.36
C ALA A 258 -10.81 -7.08 -1.09
N HIS A 259 -11.28 -5.95 -0.56
CA HIS A 259 -12.15 -5.89 0.62
C HIS A 259 -13.46 -6.62 0.36
N GLU A 260 -14.16 -6.24 -0.71
CA GLU A 260 -15.45 -6.84 -1.07
C GLU A 260 -15.33 -8.31 -1.49
N TRP A 261 -14.23 -8.68 -2.14
CA TRP A 261 -13.95 -10.07 -2.47
C TRP A 261 -13.76 -10.92 -1.21
N THR A 262 -13.07 -10.41 -0.19
CA THR A 262 -12.86 -11.12 1.07
C THR A 262 -14.21 -11.43 1.74
N HIS A 263 -15.14 -10.48 1.74
CA HIS A 263 -16.51 -10.73 2.21
C HIS A 263 -17.24 -11.79 1.38
N ASN A 264 -17.00 -11.85 0.07
CA ASN A 264 -17.58 -12.87 -0.81
C ASN A 264 -16.99 -14.27 -0.56
N LEU A 265 -15.75 -14.38 -0.04
CA LEU A 265 -15.15 -15.67 0.34
C LEU A 265 -15.95 -16.39 1.42
N LYS A 266 -16.61 -15.66 2.32
CA LYS A 266 -17.44 -16.26 3.38
C LYS A 266 -18.51 -17.21 2.83
N ARG A 267 -19.03 -16.95 1.62
CA ARG A 267 -19.99 -17.83 0.94
C ARG A 267 -19.33 -18.75 -0.08
N THR A 268 -18.41 -18.23 -0.89
CA THR A 268 -17.86 -18.98 -2.02
C THR A 268 -16.78 -19.99 -1.60
N HIS A 269 -16.02 -19.67 -0.55
CA HIS A 269 -14.90 -20.47 -0.03
C HIS A 269 -14.83 -20.37 1.51
N PRO A 270 -15.86 -20.85 2.24
CA PRO A 270 -16.00 -20.62 3.68
C PRO A 270 -14.82 -21.15 4.51
N ALA A 271 -14.20 -22.26 4.11
CA ALA A 271 -13.03 -22.82 4.79
C ALA A 271 -11.81 -21.90 4.67
N LEU A 272 -11.61 -21.27 3.51
CA LEU A 272 -10.54 -20.29 3.31
C LEU A 272 -10.81 -19.03 4.13
N TYR A 273 -12.05 -18.53 4.10
CA TYR A 273 -12.43 -17.38 4.91
C TYR A 273 -12.18 -17.63 6.40
N GLN A 274 -12.55 -18.81 6.91
CA GLN A 274 -12.31 -19.18 8.30
C GLN A 274 -10.82 -19.15 8.68
N GLN A 275 -9.93 -19.64 7.81
CA GLN A 275 -8.49 -19.59 8.07
C GLN A 275 -7.97 -18.15 8.19
N LEU A 276 -8.46 -17.24 7.34
CA LEU A 276 -8.11 -15.82 7.40
C LEU A 276 -8.67 -15.15 8.67
N GLU A 277 -9.92 -15.47 9.01
CA GLU A 277 -10.56 -14.97 10.22
C GLU A 277 -9.86 -15.45 11.50
N ASP A 278 -9.46 -16.72 11.55
CA ASP A 278 -8.74 -17.31 12.69
C ASP A 278 -7.37 -16.64 12.90
N GLU A 279 -6.66 -16.32 11.81
CA GLU A 279 -5.39 -15.58 11.88
C GLU A 279 -5.60 -14.16 12.41
N VAL A 280 -6.65 -13.46 11.97
CA VAL A 280 -7.01 -12.13 12.48
C VAL A 280 -7.39 -12.19 13.96
N ARG A 281 -8.14 -13.22 14.37
CA ARG A 281 -8.49 -13.47 15.78
C ARG A 281 -7.25 -13.70 16.63
N ARG A 282 -6.27 -14.46 16.12
CA ARG A 282 -5.00 -14.74 16.81
C ARG A 282 -4.20 -13.48 17.13
N GLN A 283 -4.28 -12.45 16.26
CA GLN A 283 -3.54 -11.19 16.45
C GLN A 283 -4.12 -10.29 17.56
N GLY A 284 -5.31 -10.59 18.09
CA GLY A 284 -5.84 -9.93 19.30
C GLY A 284 -6.34 -8.49 19.10
N ARG A 285 -6.39 -7.96 17.87
CA ARG A 285 -6.75 -6.56 17.57
C ARG A 285 -8.26 -6.26 17.52
N ILE A 286 -9.11 -7.27 17.68
CA ILE A 286 -10.57 -7.16 17.55
C ILE A 286 -11.21 -6.15 18.51
N PRO A 287 -10.85 -6.09 19.81
CA PRO A 287 -11.48 -5.13 20.73
C PRO A 287 -11.21 -3.68 20.35
N GLU A 288 -9.97 -3.36 19.98
CA GLU A 288 -9.56 -2.01 19.55
C GLU A 288 -10.26 -1.62 18.25
N TRP A 289 -10.34 -2.55 17.30
CA TRP A 289 -11.03 -2.36 16.03
C TRP A 289 -12.54 -2.17 16.21
N HIS A 290 -13.19 -3.00 17.03
CA HIS A 290 -14.63 -2.89 17.31
C HIS A 290 -14.96 -1.53 17.95
N ALA A 291 -14.16 -1.10 18.92
CA ALA A 291 -14.32 0.23 19.52
C ALA A 291 -14.11 1.36 18.51
N ARG A 292 -13.24 1.18 17.51
CA ARG A 292 -13.04 2.18 16.44
C ARG A 292 -14.21 2.22 15.47
N ASN A 293 -14.69 1.07 14.98
CA ASN A 293 -15.84 1.00 14.08
C ASN A 293 -17.10 1.65 14.69
N ILE A 294 -17.36 1.45 15.99
CA ILE A 294 -18.49 2.11 16.66
C ILE A 294 -18.35 3.65 16.60
N ARG A 295 -17.13 4.17 16.80
CA ARG A 295 -16.87 5.62 16.74
C ARG A 295 -17.04 6.19 15.33
N GLU A 296 -16.63 5.43 14.31
CA GLU A 296 -16.68 5.84 12.90
C GLU A 296 -18.10 5.74 12.32
N GLU A 297 -18.80 4.64 12.57
CA GLU A 297 -20.15 4.40 12.02
C GLU A 297 -21.26 5.00 12.88
N GLY A 298 -20.97 5.41 14.11
CA GLY A 298 -21.94 5.91 15.07
C GLY A 298 -22.97 4.87 15.53
N MET A 299 -22.74 3.58 15.24
CA MET A 299 -23.60 2.47 15.64
C MET A 299 -22.79 1.21 15.98
N ASP A 300 -23.29 0.42 16.94
CA ASP A 300 -22.71 -0.89 17.25
C ASP A 300 -23.43 -1.98 16.45
N ARG A 301 -22.70 -2.57 15.50
CA ARG A 301 -23.15 -3.72 14.69
C ARG A 301 -22.74 -5.07 15.27
N GLY A 302 -22.13 -5.06 16.46
CA GLY A 302 -21.70 -6.24 17.17
C GLY A 302 -20.30 -6.72 16.81
N ARG A 303 -19.78 -7.59 17.67
CA ARG A 303 -18.40 -8.09 17.60
C ARG A 303 -18.12 -8.92 16.35
N ASP A 304 -19.09 -9.72 15.89
CA ASP A 304 -18.91 -10.56 14.71
C ASP A 304 -18.75 -9.71 13.44
N HIS A 305 -19.53 -8.62 13.32
CA HIS A 305 -19.35 -7.67 12.22
C HIS A 305 -17.96 -7.00 12.27
N ALA A 306 -17.47 -6.62 13.45
CA ALA A 306 -16.13 -6.06 13.60
C ALA A 306 -15.03 -7.03 13.19
N VAL A 307 -15.20 -8.33 13.43
CA VAL A 307 -14.26 -9.37 12.96
C VAL A 307 -14.31 -9.48 11.44
N GLU A 308 -15.50 -9.49 10.84
CA GLU A 308 -15.66 -9.57 9.38
C GLU A 308 -14.97 -8.39 8.69
N GLU A 309 -15.22 -7.15 9.14
CA GLU A 309 -14.61 -5.95 8.56
C GLU A 309 -13.10 -5.87 8.81
N LEU A 310 -12.62 -6.27 10.00
CA LEU A 310 -11.17 -6.32 10.27
C LEU A 310 -10.48 -7.36 9.37
N THR A 311 -11.14 -8.49 9.11
CA THR A 311 -10.62 -9.53 8.21
C THR A 311 -10.54 -9.00 6.77
N ALA A 312 -11.59 -8.36 6.28
CA ALA A 312 -11.59 -7.74 4.96
C ALA A 312 -10.56 -6.62 4.82
N ALA A 313 -10.38 -5.79 5.86
CA ALA A 313 -9.36 -4.73 5.87
C ALA A 313 -7.94 -5.32 5.87
N ALA A 314 -7.63 -6.28 6.75
CA ALA A 314 -6.31 -6.88 6.82
C ALA A 314 -5.93 -7.63 5.53
N VAL A 315 -6.89 -8.35 4.94
CA VAL A 315 -6.68 -9.08 3.69
C VAL A 315 -6.54 -8.12 2.50
N SER A 316 -7.33 -7.04 2.45
CA SER A 316 -7.22 -6.04 1.38
C SER A 316 -5.91 -5.26 1.43
N ASP A 317 -5.42 -4.90 2.63
CA ASP A 317 -4.08 -4.33 2.82
C ASP A 317 -2.99 -5.28 2.28
N ALA A 318 -3.04 -6.56 2.65
CA ALA A 318 -2.07 -7.55 2.18
C ALA A 318 -2.13 -7.74 0.65
N LEU A 319 -3.33 -7.82 0.07
CA LEU A 319 -3.53 -8.03 -1.37
C LEU A 319 -3.32 -6.77 -2.22
N THR A 320 -3.01 -5.64 -1.60
CA THR A 320 -2.59 -4.42 -2.30
C THR A 320 -1.10 -4.12 -2.14
N ASP A 321 -0.37 -4.94 -1.37
CA ASP A 321 1.09 -4.88 -1.26
C ASP A 321 1.76 -5.72 -2.37
N PRO A 322 2.40 -5.09 -3.38
CA PRO A 322 3.03 -5.82 -4.49
C PRO A 322 4.20 -6.71 -4.05
N VAL A 323 4.90 -6.37 -2.96
CA VAL A 323 6.01 -7.18 -2.44
C VAL A 323 5.45 -8.43 -1.75
N PHE A 324 4.41 -8.29 -0.95
CA PHE A 324 3.70 -9.41 -0.35
C PHE A 324 3.18 -10.37 -1.43
N LEU A 325 2.52 -9.84 -2.46
CA LEU A 325 1.96 -10.65 -3.54
C LEU A 325 3.02 -11.40 -4.35
N GLN A 326 4.17 -10.77 -4.65
CA GLN A 326 5.28 -11.46 -5.32
C GLN A 326 5.78 -12.65 -4.50
N ARG A 327 6.01 -12.44 -3.21
CA ARG A 327 6.44 -13.50 -2.28
C ARG A 327 5.39 -14.62 -2.18
N LEU A 328 4.11 -14.26 -2.13
CA LEU A 328 3.01 -15.23 -2.10
C LEU A 328 2.96 -16.06 -3.37
N ALA A 329 3.13 -15.42 -4.53
CA ALA A 329 3.14 -16.08 -5.84
C ALA A 329 4.35 -17.00 -6.06
N GLU A 330 5.47 -16.74 -5.39
CA GLU A 330 6.68 -17.58 -5.44
C GLU A 330 6.59 -18.80 -4.51
N ARG A 331 5.92 -18.66 -3.35
CA ARG A 331 5.84 -19.69 -2.31
C ARG A 331 4.71 -20.70 -2.49
N ASP A 332 3.60 -20.30 -3.10
CA ASP A 332 2.42 -21.13 -3.28
C ASP A 332 2.28 -21.59 -4.75
N GLN A 333 1.97 -22.87 -4.99
CA GLN A 333 1.77 -23.41 -6.36
C GLN A 333 0.29 -23.67 -6.69
N GLY A 334 -0.66 -23.19 -5.88
CA GLY A 334 -2.09 -23.44 -5.96
C GLY A 334 -2.94 -22.22 -6.32
N VAL A 335 -4.13 -22.15 -5.72
CA VAL A 335 -5.14 -21.08 -5.97
C VAL A 335 -4.60 -19.70 -5.57
N PHE A 336 -3.81 -19.62 -4.48
CA PHE A 336 -3.28 -18.36 -3.98
C PHE A 336 -2.30 -17.70 -4.95
N ARG A 337 -1.51 -18.48 -5.70
CA ARG A 337 -0.67 -17.91 -6.76
C ARG A 337 -1.48 -17.25 -7.86
N ARG A 338 -2.60 -17.84 -8.28
CA ARG A 338 -3.48 -17.24 -9.31
C ARG A 338 -4.11 -15.96 -8.81
N VAL A 339 -4.61 -15.97 -7.57
CA VAL A 339 -5.16 -14.78 -6.92
C VAL A 339 -4.09 -13.69 -6.81
N ALA A 340 -2.87 -14.04 -6.36
CA ALA A 340 -1.78 -13.08 -6.21
C ALA A 340 -1.35 -12.44 -7.53
N HIS A 341 -1.24 -13.23 -8.61
CA HIS A 341 -0.96 -12.70 -9.95
C HIS A 341 -2.07 -11.78 -10.45
N ALA A 342 -3.35 -12.12 -10.20
CA ALA A 342 -4.46 -11.27 -10.60
C ALA A 342 -4.42 -9.90 -9.90
N PHE A 343 -4.12 -9.87 -8.60
CA PHE A 343 -3.95 -8.60 -7.87
C PHE A 343 -2.69 -7.83 -8.32
N LEU A 344 -1.57 -8.51 -8.61
CA LEU A 344 -0.37 -7.86 -9.16
C LEU A 344 -0.63 -7.21 -10.52
N ASP A 345 -1.32 -7.91 -11.41
CA ASP A 345 -1.69 -7.38 -12.72
C ASP A 345 -2.64 -6.20 -12.58
N PHE A 346 -3.57 -6.28 -11.63
CA PHE A 346 -4.51 -5.19 -11.37
C PHE A 346 -3.82 -3.93 -10.82
N LEU A 347 -2.89 -4.09 -9.87
CA LEU A 347 -2.07 -3.01 -9.33
C LEU A 347 -1.24 -2.34 -10.43
N LYS A 348 -0.52 -3.13 -11.25
CA LYS A 348 0.31 -2.61 -12.35
C LYS A 348 -0.47 -1.72 -13.32
N THR A 349 -1.70 -2.12 -13.66
CA THR A 349 -2.57 -1.35 -14.55
C THR A 349 -2.87 0.04 -13.99
N LEU A 350 -3.11 0.15 -12.68
CA LEU A 350 -3.44 1.43 -12.04
C LEU A 350 -2.20 2.28 -11.74
N THR A 351 -1.08 1.66 -11.36
CA THR A 351 0.15 2.38 -10.97
C THR A 351 0.95 2.95 -12.14
N ASN A 352 0.90 2.32 -13.32
CA ASN A 352 1.65 2.82 -14.48
C ASN A 352 1.06 4.11 -15.06
N GLY A 353 -0.14 4.52 -14.61
CA GLY A 353 -0.89 5.61 -15.20
C GLY A 353 -1.26 5.33 -16.66
N TRP A 354 -2.30 5.98 -17.14
CA TRP A 354 -2.77 5.88 -18.53
C TRP A 354 -1.82 6.50 -19.57
N ARG A 355 -0.54 6.66 -19.22
CA ARG A 355 0.39 7.59 -19.87
C ARG A 355 1.12 7.03 -21.10
N ASP A 356 0.84 5.80 -21.53
CA ASP A 356 1.60 5.23 -22.65
C ASP A 356 0.82 4.28 -23.58
N GLN A 357 -0.50 4.47 -23.74
CA GLN A 357 -1.29 3.66 -24.69
C GLN A 357 -2.07 4.50 -25.69
N GLY A 358 -1.47 5.61 -26.12
CA GLY A 358 -1.79 6.23 -27.39
C GLY A 358 -1.03 5.55 -28.53
N SER A 359 -1.78 5.01 -29.49
CA SER A 359 -1.35 4.48 -30.79
C SER A 359 -0.71 3.09 -30.79
N ASN A 360 -1.50 2.09 -31.16
CA ASN A 360 -1.30 1.38 -32.43
C ASN A 360 -2.64 0.82 -32.91
N ALA A 361 -3.01 1.26 -34.12
CA ALA A 361 -4.01 0.76 -35.09
C ALA A 361 -5.11 -0.22 -34.64
#